data_AF-A0A916J2Q4-F1
#
_entry.id   AF-A0A916J2Q4-F1
#
_cell.length_a   1.000
_cell.length_b   1.000
_cell.length_c   1.000
_cell.angle_alpha   90.00
_cell.angle_beta   90.00
_cell.angle_gamma   90.00
#
_symmetry.space_group_name_H-M   'P 1'
#
loop_
_entity.id
_entity.type
_entity.pdbx_description
1 polymer ?
#
loop_
_entity_poly.entity_id
_entity_poly.type
_entity_poly.pdbx_seq_one_letter_code
_entity_poly.pdbx_strand_id
1 'polypeptide(L)'
;MKNFVLGIALSVMLIGCTDKGTSTAKSAAGDVGAGKVIAERDCKACHGLDGRGVAPGIPHLAAQRVRFLLASLYEYKDGRRTHAALKGMAENMSDADLRNVAAYYASQLPVAIASSDVKQSSPYEQGKALAAECAKCHGADGNSKIPGTPSLAGQQPHYLVAAIREYHSGERKVAVMKSMLQSSDVIAIENLALYFSAQIPAQRIAPARGDPAAGEPATAMCGGCHGPRGVSNDASTPSLAGQDPVYLINAAKAYRTTRQNWAMQRYVAALSDKDLENIAAFYAVQKSSPASQMPGTNQDLAEKCNRCHDAEDNPAIVMPKLRGQDKDYLIMALRAYRDGKRESSMMHNMSYPYNNAIIESLASWYASQPAK
;
A
#
# COMPACT_ATOMS: atom_id res chain seq x y z
N MET A 1 -14.98 43.75 -92.46
CA MET A 1 -15.97 44.34 -91.52
C MET A 1 -16.13 43.43 -90.32
N LYS A 2 -15.66 43.88 -89.15
CA LYS A 2 -16.26 43.78 -87.79
C LYS A 2 -17.06 42.50 -87.45
N ASN A 3 -16.86 41.73 -86.36
CA ASN A 3 -16.34 42.04 -85.04
C ASN A 3 -16.11 40.75 -84.20
N PHE A 4 -15.07 40.78 -83.34
CA PHE A 4 -14.92 40.28 -81.95
C PHE A 4 -15.69 39.06 -81.42
N VAL A 5 -14.96 38.13 -80.75
CA VAL A 5 -15.04 37.86 -79.29
C VAL A 5 -13.70 37.27 -78.75
N LEU A 6 -13.23 37.88 -77.65
CA LEU A 6 -12.14 37.60 -76.69
C LEU A 6 -12.40 36.30 -75.88
N GLY A 7 -11.48 35.54 -75.27
CA GLY A 7 -10.06 35.63 -75.00
C GLY A 7 -9.70 34.42 -74.09
N ILE A 8 -8.65 33.69 -74.48
CA ILE A 8 -8.16 32.44 -73.89
C ILE A 8 -6.86 32.71 -73.10
N ALA A 9 -6.71 31.96 -72.00
CA ALA A 9 -5.50 31.55 -71.29
C ALA A 9 -4.49 32.61 -70.81
N LEU A 10 -4.37 32.69 -69.49
CA LEU A 10 -3.29 33.37 -68.79
C LEU A 10 -2.06 32.44 -68.65
N SER A 11 -0.91 33.08 -68.75
CA SER A 11 0.41 32.57 -69.10
C SER A 11 1.16 31.82 -67.99
N VAL A 12 2.07 30.97 -68.48
CA VAL A 12 3.19 30.32 -67.80
C VAL A 12 4.19 31.34 -67.23
N MET A 13 4.66 31.11 -66.00
CA MET A 13 6.02 31.50 -65.57
C MET A 13 6.61 30.43 -64.62
N LEU A 14 7.77 29.90 -65.02
CA LEU A 14 8.66 29.02 -64.26
C LEU A 14 9.53 29.85 -63.31
N ILE A 15 9.50 29.55 -62.00
CA ILE A 15 10.61 29.80 -61.07
C ILE A 15 10.61 28.67 -60.02
N GLY A 16 11.73 27.95 -59.92
CA GLY A 16 11.92 26.91 -58.91
C GLY A 16 12.21 27.47 -57.53
N CYS A 17 11.62 26.86 -56.49
CA CYS A 17 12.08 26.92 -55.11
C CYS A 17 11.84 25.57 -54.45
N THR A 18 12.95 24.88 -54.18
CA THR A 18 13.23 24.08 -52.98
C THR A 18 12.10 23.27 -52.37
N ASP A 19 12.30 21.94 -52.40
CA ASP A 19 11.65 20.98 -51.51
C ASP A 19 11.66 21.51 -50.07
N LYS A 20 10.47 21.91 -49.60
CA LYS A 20 10.21 21.96 -48.16
C LYS A 20 10.23 20.53 -47.67
N GLY A 21 11.43 20.05 -47.37
CA GLY A 21 11.64 18.86 -46.56
C GLY A 21 10.88 19.06 -45.26
N THR A 22 9.72 18.43 -45.17
CA THR A 22 9.08 18.13 -43.90
C THR A 22 10.05 17.23 -43.15
N SER A 23 10.89 17.86 -42.33
CA SER A 23 11.67 17.21 -41.29
C SER A 23 10.69 16.51 -40.36
N THR A 24 10.37 15.27 -40.71
CA THR A 24 9.92 14.27 -39.77
C THR A 24 11.11 14.00 -38.86
N ALA A 25 11.28 14.85 -37.86
CA ALA A 25 12.21 14.60 -36.76
C ALA A 25 11.72 13.35 -36.03
N LYS A 26 12.12 12.20 -36.54
CA LYS A 26 12.12 10.92 -35.86
C LYS A 26 12.76 11.20 -34.50
N SER A 27 11.99 11.08 -33.42
CA SER A 27 12.49 11.25 -32.04
C SER A 27 13.81 10.49 -31.90
N ALA A 28 14.92 11.21 -31.90
CA ALA A 28 16.24 10.59 -31.87
C ALA A 28 16.39 9.83 -30.55
N ALA A 29 16.85 8.58 -30.63
CA ALA A 29 17.28 7.83 -29.46
C ALA A 29 18.36 8.62 -28.71
N GLY A 30 18.41 8.52 -27.38
CA GLY A 30 19.40 9.23 -26.58
C GLY A 30 20.83 8.76 -26.87
N ASP A 31 21.78 9.69 -26.83
CA ASP A 31 23.21 9.43 -26.93
C ASP A 31 23.75 8.97 -25.56
N VAL A 32 24.16 7.70 -25.48
CA VAL A 32 24.70 7.08 -24.26
C VAL A 32 26.01 7.72 -23.82
N GLY A 33 26.87 8.14 -24.75
CA GLY A 33 28.15 8.78 -24.46
C GLY A 33 27.96 10.17 -23.85
N ALA A 34 27.09 10.99 -24.45
CA ALA A 34 26.70 12.28 -23.89
C ALA A 34 25.98 12.11 -22.54
N GLY A 35 25.13 11.09 -22.41
CA GLY A 35 24.44 10.76 -21.16
C GLY A 35 25.39 10.39 -20.02
N LYS A 36 26.48 9.67 -20.33
CA LYS A 36 27.52 9.34 -19.35
C LYS A 36 28.17 10.60 -18.76
N VAL A 37 28.50 11.59 -19.59
CA VAL A 37 29.12 12.84 -19.14
C VAL A 37 28.22 13.58 -18.14
N ILE A 38 26.91 13.63 -18.42
CA ILE A 38 25.93 14.24 -17.51
C ILE A 38 25.80 13.40 -16.24
N ALA A 39 25.74 12.07 -16.34
CA ALA A 39 25.66 11.19 -15.20
C ALA A 39 26.89 11.32 -14.26
N GLU A 40 28.08 11.47 -14.82
CA GLU A 40 29.32 11.68 -14.07
C GLU A 40 29.35 13.01 -13.31
N ARG A 41 28.68 14.04 -13.84
CA ARG A 41 28.64 15.38 -13.25
C ARG A 41 27.53 15.51 -12.21
N ASP A 42 26.31 15.07 -12.55
CA ASP A 42 25.10 15.45 -11.84
C ASP A 42 24.46 14.27 -11.06
N CYS A 43 24.68 13.03 -11.50
CA CYS A 43 23.89 11.89 -11.01
C CYS A 43 24.69 10.93 -10.10
N LYS A 44 25.98 10.72 -10.40
CA LYS A 44 26.80 9.65 -9.78
C LYS A 44 26.92 9.76 -8.26
N ALA A 45 26.84 10.98 -7.72
CA ALA A 45 27.00 11.22 -6.29
C ALA A 45 25.94 10.49 -5.46
N CYS A 46 24.75 10.27 -6.03
CA CYS A 46 23.67 9.53 -5.38
C CYS A 46 23.41 8.18 -6.06
N HIS A 47 23.37 8.14 -7.39
CA HIS A 47 22.95 6.94 -8.10
C HIS A 47 24.10 6.00 -8.48
N GLY A 48 25.34 6.39 -8.22
CA GLY A 48 26.50 5.71 -8.80
C GLY A 48 26.58 5.94 -10.31
N LEU A 49 27.77 5.72 -10.88
CA LEU A 49 27.92 5.78 -12.33
C LEU A 49 27.33 4.54 -13.01
N ASP A 50 27.39 3.40 -12.32
CA ASP A 50 26.75 2.15 -12.73
C ASP A 50 25.25 2.10 -12.46
N GLY A 51 24.67 3.13 -11.82
CA GLY A 51 23.24 3.26 -11.57
C GLY A 51 22.73 2.42 -10.40
N ARG A 52 23.59 1.93 -9.50
CA ARG A 52 23.20 1.05 -8.38
C ARG A 52 22.78 1.77 -7.10
N GLY A 53 22.73 3.10 -7.07
CA GLY A 53 22.48 3.83 -5.83
C GLY A 53 23.65 3.66 -4.83
N VAL A 54 23.99 4.73 -4.12
CA VAL A 54 25.13 4.69 -3.17
C VAL A 54 24.72 4.42 -1.73
N ALA A 55 23.41 4.45 -1.44
CA ALA A 55 22.86 4.29 -0.09
C ALA A 55 21.41 3.77 -0.13
N PRO A 56 20.91 3.15 0.96
CA PRO A 56 19.52 2.73 1.06
C PRO A 56 18.55 3.90 0.83
N GLY A 57 17.44 3.64 0.14
CA GLY A 57 16.45 4.64 -0.24
C GLY A 57 16.77 5.38 -1.54
N ILE A 58 18.00 5.25 -2.06
CA ILE A 58 18.37 5.79 -3.37
C ILE A 58 18.04 4.76 -4.46
N PRO A 59 17.15 5.07 -5.41
CA PRO A 59 16.74 4.09 -6.41
C PRO A 59 17.88 3.72 -7.35
N HIS A 60 17.89 2.45 -7.72
CA HIS A 60 18.67 1.94 -8.84
C HIS A 60 18.08 2.42 -10.16
N LEU A 61 18.93 3.03 -10.98
CA LEU A 61 18.62 3.47 -12.33
C LEU A 61 19.11 2.46 -13.39
N ALA A 62 20.05 1.59 -13.01
CA ALA A 62 20.66 0.61 -13.88
C ALA A 62 19.63 -0.33 -14.52
N ALA A 63 19.73 -0.55 -15.83
CA ALA A 63 18.85 -1.41 -16.63
C ALA A 63 17.35 -1.09 -16.54
N GLN A 64 16.99 0.07 -15.98
CA GLN A 64 15.62 0.53 -15.90
C GLN A 64 15.12 0.94 -17.29
N ARG A 65 13.81 0.89 -17.51
CA ARG A 65 13.22 1.25 -18.80
C ARG A 65 13.54 2.71 -19.15
N VAL A 66 14.13 2.93 -20.32
CA VAL A 66 14.46 4.28 -20.83
C VAL A 66 13.24 5.21 -20.79
N ARG A 67 12.03 4.70 -21.12
CA ARG A 67 10.80 5.49 -21.08
C ARG A 67 10.36 5.86 -19.66
N PHE A 68 10.51 4.96 -18.70
CA PHE A 68 10.22 5.27 -17.30
C PHE A 68 11.19 6.31 -16.75
N LEU A 69 12.49 6.17 -17.06
CA LEU A 69 13.51 7.13 -16.65
C LEU A 69 13.23 8.51 -17.26
N LEU A 70 12.96 8.56 -18.57
CA LEU A 70 12.65 9.80 -19.27
C LEU A 70 11.35 10.45 -18.73
N ALA A 71 10.28 9.67 -18.55
CA ALA A 71 9.03 10.16 -17.99
C ALA A 71 9.22 10.70 -16.56
N SER A 72 9.99 9.99 -15.72
CA SER A 72 10.31 10.42 -14.36
C SER A 72 11.08 11.74 -14.36
N LEU A 73 12.06 11.91 -15.26
CA LEU A 73 12.82 13.15 -15.37
C LEU A 73 11.94 14.32 -15.81
N TYR A 74 11.04 14.11 -16.78
CA TYR A 74 10.05 15.12 -17.17
C TYR A 74 9.11 15.48 -16.01
N GLU A 75 8.64 14.50 -15.25
CA GLU A 75 7.82 14.71 -14.06
C GLU A 75 8.53 15.53 -12.98
N TYR A 76 9.84 15.33 -12.79
CA TYR A 76 10.61 16.18 -11.89
C TYR A 76 10.79 17.60 -12.43
N LYS A 77 11.03 17.72 -13.75
CA LYS A 77 11.21 19.00 -14.44
C LYS A 77 9.95 19.86 -14.41
N ASP A 78 8.78 19.28 -14.65
CA ASP A 78 7.50 19.98 -14.66
C ASP A 78 6.81 20.05 -13.29
N GLY A 79 7.38 19.38 -12.29
CA GLY A 79 6.92 19.39 -10.90
C GLY A 79 5.78 18.41 -10.58
N ARG A 80 5.30 17.59 -11.55
CA ARG A 80 4.32 16.52 -11.28
C ARG A 80 4.85 15.47 -10.31
N ARG A 81 6.17 15.30 -10.24
CA ARG A 81 6.85 14.50 -9.21
C ARG A 81 7.78 15.39 -8.40
N THR A 82 7.63 15.37 -7.09
CA THR A 82 8.33 16.30 -6.20
C THR A 82 9.54 15.65 -5.54
N HIS A 83 10.71 16.25 -5.72
CA HIS A 83 11.92 16.02 -4.92
C HIS A 83 12.87 17.20 -5.15
N ALA A 84 13.20 17.95 -4.10
CA ALA A 84 13.89 19.24 -4.22
C ALA A 84 15.19 19.15 -5.06
N ALA A 85 16.02 18.14 -4.79
CA ALA A 85 17.27 17.96 -5.53
C ALA A 85 17.05 17.57 -7.00
N LEU A 86 16.06 16.72 -7.31
CA LEU A 86 15.86 16.21 -8.67
C LEU A 86 15.13 17.23 -9.55
N LYS A 87 14.24 18.03 -8.96
CA LYS A 87 13.63 19.18 -9.64
C LYS A 87 14.69 20.17 -10.12
N GLY A 88 15.57 20.62 -9.22
CA GLY A 88 16.63 21.58 -9.57
C GLY A 88 17.62 21.07 -10.61
N MET A 89 17.91 19.76 -10.62
CA MET A 89 18.72 19.16 -11.69
C MET A 89 17.97 19.11 -13.03
N ALA A 90 16.73 18.62 -13.04
CA ALA A 90 15.97 18.38 -14.26
C ALA A 90 15.50 19.67 -14.96
N GLU A 91 15.22 20.75 -14.21
CA GLU A 91 14.84 22.05 -14.76
C GLU A 91 15.92 22.65 -15.67
N ASN A 92 17.19 22.40 -15.36
CA ASN A 92 18.33 22.94 -16.11
C ASN A 92 18.78 22.04 -17.28
N MET A 93 18.20 20.85 -17.44
CA MET A 93 18.54 19.92 -18.51
C MET A 93 17.73 20.21 -19.78
N SER A 94 18.37 20.16 -20.95
CA SER A 94 17.65 20.20 -22.23
C SER A 94 16.89 18.88 -22.48
N ASP A 95 15.96 18.88 -23.43
CA ASP A 95 15.28 17.65 -23.86
C ASP A 95 16.24 16.56 -24.35
N ALA A 96 17.35 16.98 -24.97
CA ALA A 96 18.41 16.05 -25.37
C ALA A 96 19.12 15.45 -24.15
N ASP A 97 19.45 16.27 -23.16
CA ASP A 97 20.09 15.81 -21.92
C ASP A 97 19.23 14.79 -21.18
N LEU A 98 17.93 15.05 -21.06
CA LEU A 98 16.98 14.12 -20.43
C LEU A 98 16.96 12.76 -21.14
N ARG A 99 16.93 12.76 -22.48
CA ARG A 99 16.99 11.52 -23.29
C ARG A 99 18.33 10.81 -23.15
N ASN A 100 19.43 11.55 -23.15
CA ASN A 100 20.78 11.01 -23.07
C ASN A 100 21.02 10.33 -21.71
N VAL A 101 20.67 10.98 -20.60
CA VAL A 101 20.80 10.40 -19.24
C VAL A 101 19.91 9.16 -19.09
N ALA A 102 18.67 9.22 -19.57
CA ALA A 102 17.77 8.07 -19.54
C ALA A 102 18.33 6.89 -20.36
N ALA A 103 18.91 7.15 -21.54
CA ALA A 103 19.55 6.13 -22.37
C ALA A 103 20.79 5.54 -21.69
N TYR A 104 21.62 6.38 -21.07
CA TYR A 104 22.84 5.95 -20.38
C TYR A 104 22.55 5.01 -19.21
N TYR A 105 21.63 5.35 -18.32
CA TYR A 105 21.32 4.48 -17.18
C TYR A 105 20.57 3.21 -17.59
N ALA A 106 19.71 3.31 -18.62
CA ALA A 106 19.05 2.14 -19.20
C ALA A 106 20.03 1.15 -19.84
N SER A 107 21.20 1.62 -20.32
CA SER A 107 22.23 0.76 -20.90
C SER A 107 23.17 0.13 -19.87
N GLN A 108 23.05 0.48 -18.58
CA GLN A 108 23.88 -0.15 -17.53
C GLN A 108 23.42 -1.58 -17.26
N LEU A 109 24.33 -2.39 -16.73
CA LEU A 109 24.01 -3.77 -16.36
C LEU A 109 23.01 -3.81 -15.20
N PRO A 110 22.06 -4.77 -15.21
CA PRO A 110 21.15 -4.98 -14.08
C PRO A 110 21.92 -5.16 -12.77
N VAL A 111 21.32 -4.68 -11.67
CA VAL A 111 21.89 -4.87 -10.34
C VAL A 111 21.92 -6.37 -10.04
N ALA A 112 23.12 -6.90 -9.81
CA ALA A 112 23.29 -8.29 -9.41
C ALA A 112 22.71 -8.47 -8.00
N ILE A 113 22.01 -9.57 -7.77
CA ILE A 113 21.51 -9.90 -6.43
C ILE A 113 22.72 -10.08 -5.54
N ALA A 114 22.83 -9.28 -4.47
CA ALA A 114 23.67 -9.67 -3.36
C ALA A 114 23.07 -10.96 -2.81
N SER A 115 23.78 -12.08 -2.94
CA SER A 115 23.40 -13.36 -2.34
C SER A 115 22.92 -13.11 -0.92
N SER A 116 21.63 -13.30 -0.70
CA SER A 116 21.06 -13.28 0.63
C SER A 116 20.28 -14.58 0.77
N ASP A 117 20.87 -15.53 1.49
CA ASP A 117 20.23 -16.72 2.09
C ASP A 117 19.10 -16.36 3.08
N VAL A 118 18.48 -15.19 2.94
CA VAL A 118 17.37 -14.79 3.80
C VAL A 118 16.13 -15.47 3.26
N LYS A 119 15.81 -16.60 3.88
CA LYS A 119 14.48 -17.21 3.86
C LYS A 119 13.50 -16.19 4.46
N GLN A 120 13.08 -15.20 3.67
CA GLN A 120 12.19 -14.14 4.14
C GLN A 120 10.79 -14.73 4.35
N SER A 121 10.48 -15.06 5.59
CA SER A 121 9.13 -15.41 6.01
C SER A 121 8.23 -14.18 5.80
N SER A 122 7.04 -14.38 5.22
CA SER A 122 6.09 -13.28 5.00
C SER A 122 5.63 -12.68 6.34
N PRO A 123 5.17 -11.42 6.39
CA PRO A 123 4.52 -10.80 7.54
C PRO A 123 3.44 -11.68 8.17
N TYR A 124 2.72 -12.43 7.34
CA TYR A 124 1.74 -13.39 7.83
C TYR A 124 2.41 -14.52 8.62
N GLU A 125 3.47 -15.14 8.08
CA GLU A 125 4.21 -16.21 8.80
C GLU A 125 4.94 -15.67 10.03
N GLN A 126 5.47 -14.44 9.99
CA GLN A 126 6.04 -13.77 11.16
C GLN A 126 4.97 -13.52 12.22
N GLY A 127 3.81 -12.99 11.81
CA GLY A 127 2.66 -12.77 12.69
C GLY A 127 2.12 -14.06 13.29
N LYS A 128 2.07 -15.13 12.50
CA LYS A 128 1.68 -16.48 12.96
C LYS A 128 2.63 -17.02 14.01
N ALA A 129 3.94 -16.83 13.81
CA ALA A 129 4.94 -17.24 14.79
C ALA A 129 4.77 -16.47 16.11
N LEU A 130 4.60 -15.14 16.04
CA LEU A 130 4.34 -14.29 17.20
C LEU A 130 3.01 -14.65 17.90
N ALA A 131 1.98 -14.97 17.13
CA ALA A 131 0.65 -15.31 17.64
C ALA A 131 0.63 -16.57 18.52
N ALA A 132 1.66 -17.43 18.43
CA ALA A 132 1.79 -18.61 19.28
C ALA A 132 1.80 -18.24 20.78
N GLU A 133 2.40 -17.11 21.14
CA GLU A 133 2.42 -16.62 22.52
C GLU A 133 1.04 -16.11 22.98
N CYS A 134 0.23 -15.59 22.06
CA CYS A 134 -1.12 -15.11 22.32
C CYS A 134 -2.14 -16.25 22.50
N ALA A 135 -1.84 -17.42 21.93
CA ALA A 135 -2.76 -18.55 21.78
C ALA A 135 -3.31 -19.08 23.10
N LYS A 136 -2.55 -18.94 24.20
CA LYS A 136 -2.96 -19.38 25.54
C LYS A 136 -4.27 -18.74 26.01
N CYS A 137 -4.51 -17.50 25.60
CA CYS A 137 -5.72 -16.77 25.97
C CYS A 137 -6.66 -16.55 24.79
N HIS A 138 -6.11 -16.16 23.63
CA HIS A 138 -6.91 -15.79 22.47
C HIS A 138 -7.24 -16.96 21.54
N GLY A 139 -6.70 -18.16 21.78
CA GLY A 139 -6.81 -19.30 20.87
C GLY A 139 -5.74 -19.29 19.78
N ALA A 140 -5.38 -20.46 19.25
CA ALA A 140 -4.29 -20.63 18.28
C ALA A 140 -4.52 -19.83 16.98
N ASP A 141 -5.77 -19.68 16.58
CA ASP A 141 -6.24 -18.92 15.42
C ASP A 141 -6.94 -17.61 15.82
N GLY A 142 -6.81 -17.19 17.09
CA GLY A 142 -7.50 -16.00 17.60
C GLY A 142 -8.98 -16.22 17.93
N ASN A 143 -9.49 -17.45 17.91
CA ASN A 143 -10.83 -17.77 18.40
C ASN A 143 -10.83 -18.13 19.89
N SER A 144 -10.99 -17.11 20.74
CA SER A 144 -10.99 -17.27 22.21
C SER A 144 -12.19 -18.07 22.68
N LYS A 145 -11.97 -19.00 23.61
CA LYS A 145 -13.02 -19.72 24.36
C LYS A 145 -13.12 -19.27 25.83
N ILE A 146 -12.29 -18.33 26.24
CA ILE A 146 -12.21 -17.88 27.64
C ILE A 146 -13.16 -16.70 27.83
N PRO A 147 -14.14 -16.77 28.75
CA PRO A 147 -15.04 -15.65 29.04
C PRO A 147 -14.27 -14.38 29.42
N GLY A 148 -14.63 -13.25 28.80
CA GLY A 148 -13.97 -11.96 29.02
C GLY A 148 -12.74 -11.73 28.16
N THR A 149 -12.22 -12.75 27.48
CA THR A 149 -11.10 -12.63 26.55
C THR A 149 -11.60 -12.51 25.12
N PRO A 150 -11.25 -11.45 24.39
CA PRO A 150 -11.78 -11.24 23.05
C PRO A 150 -11.22 -12.25 22.03
N SER A 151 -12.05 -12.65 21.08
CA SER A 151 -11.59 -13.22 19.81
C SER A 151 -10.93 -12.14 18.96
N LEU A 152 -9.77 -12.46 18.39
CA LEU A 152 -9.00 -11.63 17.46
C LEU A 152 -9.26 -12.02 16.00
N ALA A 153 -9.69 -13.26 15.76
CA ALA A 153 -9.93 -13.82 14.44
C ALA A 153 -10.88 -12.94 13.62
N GLY A 154 -10.48 -12.63 12.39
CA GLY A 154 -11.25 -11.87 11.41
C GLY A 154 -11.54 -10.42 11.79
N GLN A 155 -10.91 -9.88 12.83
CA GLN A 155 -11.06 -8.48 13.22
C GLN A 155 -10.34 -7.55 12.23
N GLN A 156 -10.80 -6.30 12.14
CA GLN A 156 -10.21 -5.30 11.27
C GLN A 156 -8.72 -5.07 11.59
N PRO A 157 -7.82 -5.15 10.60
CA PRO A 157 -6.38 -5.06 10.84
C PRO A 157 -5.98 -3.68 11.38
N HIS A 158 -6.59 -2.61 10.89
CA HIS A 158 -6.30 -1.25 11.38
C HIS A 158 -6.78 -1.05 12.83
N TYR A 159 -7.98 -1.53 13.17
CA TYR A 159 -8.43 -1.59 14.56
C TYR A 159 -7.50 -2.42 15.45
N LEU A 160 -7.03 -3.60 15.00
CA LEU A 160 -6.13 -4.43 15.79
C LEU A 160 -4.80 -3.71 16.07
N VAL A 161 -4.21 -3.05 15.07
CA VAL A 161 -3.01 -2.22 15.26
C VAL A 161 -3.27 -1.13 16.30
N ALA A 162 -4.37 -0.37 16.16
CA ALA A 162 -4.71 0.67 17.11
C ALA A 162 -4.90 0.12 18.53
N ALA A 163 -5.71 -0.92 18.69
CA ALA A 163 -5.99 -1.53 19.99
C ALA A 163 -4.74 -2.11 20.67
N ILE A 164 -3.88 -2.81 19.93
CA ILE A 164 -2.62 -3.36 20.45
C ILE A 164 -1.69 -2.21 20.88
N ARG A 165 -1.62 -1.12 20.11
CA ARG A 165 -0.84 0.08 20.49
C ARG A 165 -1.38 0.75 21.75
N GLU A 166 -2.71 0.84 21.92
CA GLU A 166 -3.32 1.37 23.15
C GLU A 166 -2.94 0.52 24.38
N TYR A 167 -2.88 -0.81 24.23
CA TYR A 167 -2.43 -1.70 25.32
C TYR A 167 -0.93 -1.56 25.59
N HIS A 168 -0.13 -1.47 24.53
CA HIS A 168 1.33 -1.28 24.59
C HIS A 168 1.69 0.03 25.30
N SER A 169 1.07 1.15 24.93
CA SER A 169 1.25 2.46 25.58
C SER A 169 0.69 2.46 27.02
N GLY A 170 -0.35 1.66 27.26
CA GLY A 170 -1.10 1.64 28.52
C GLY A 170 -2.27 2.63 28.56
N GLU A 171 -2.59 3.27 27.44
CA GLU A 171 -3.83 4.05 27.28
C GLU A 171 -5.06 3.17 27.52
N ARG A 172 -5.03 1.92 27.05
CA ARG A 172 -6.02 0.90 27.39
C ARG A 172 -5.52 0.04 28.54
N LYS A 173 -6.10 0.28 29.72
CA LYS A 173 -5.62 -0.27 31.00
C LYS A 173 -5.98 -1.75 31.19
N VAL A 174 -5.15 -2.65 30.67
CA VAL A 174 -5.19 -4.09 30.97
C VAL A 174 -3.76 -4.57 31.22
N ALA A 175 -3.42 -4.80 32.49
CA ALA A 175 -2.04 -5.05 32.92
C ALA A 175 -1.39 -6.26 32.22
N VAL A 176 -2.14 -7.36 32.05
CA VAL A 176 -1.64 -8.55 31.35
C VAL A 176 -1.29 -8.27 29.90
N MET A 177 -2.15 -7.55 29.16
CA MET A 177 -1.89 -7.19 27.77
C MET A 177 -0.71 -6.22 27.65
N LYS A 178 -0.62 -5.22 28.54
CA LYS A 178 0.53 -4.32 28.58
C LYS A 178 1.82 -5.10 28.80
N SER A 179 1.83 -6.04 29.75
CA SER A 179 3.01 -6.87 30.05
C SER A 179 3.43 -7.76 28.88
N MET A 180 2.48 -8.38 28.18
CA MET A 180 2.79 -9.24 27.02
C MET A 180 3.33 -8.45 25.83
N LEU A 181 2.95 -7.19 25.68
CA LEU A 181 3.33 -6.37 24.54
C LEU A 181 4.62 -5.55 24.76
N GLN A 182 5.23 -5.55 25.94
CA GLN A 182 6.34 -4.64 26.30
C GLN A 182 7.52 -4.66 25.32
N SER A 183 7.80 -5.80 24.69
CA SER A 183 8.89 -5.99 23.74
C SER A 183 8.47 -5.95 22.27
N SER A 184 7.18 -5.69 21.98
CA SER A 184 6.67 -5.66 20.62
C SER A 184 6.98 -4.31 19.95
N ASP A 185 7.68 -4.33 18.81
CA ASP A 185 7.82 -3.17 17.96
C ASP A 185 6.59 -2.96 17.05
N VAL A 186 6.58 -1.86 16.30
CA VAL A 186 5.45 -1.51 15.41
C VAL A 186 5.25 -2.58 14.33
N ILE A 187 6.31 -3.20 13.83
CA ILE A 187 6.24 -4.21 12.77
C ILE A 187 5.63 -5.50 13.31
N ALA A 188 6.04 -5.93 14.50
CA ALA A 188 5.47 -7.09 15.20
C ALA A 188 3.96 -6.91 15.44
N ILE A 189 3.54 -5.72 15.87
CA ILE A 189 2.12 -5.38 16.06
C ILE A 189 1.34 -5.48 14.75
N GLU A 190 1.87 -4.93 13.66
CA GLU A 190 1.24 -5.00 12.34
C GLU A 190 1.17 -6.44 11.79
N ASN A 191 2.21 -7.24 11.99
CA ASN A 191 2.26 -8.64 11.60
C ASN A 191 1.21 -9.48 12.36
N LEU A 192 1.09 -9.28 13.68
CA LEU A 192 0.04 -9.90 14.49
C LEU A 192 -1.36 -9.51 14.02
N ALA A 193 -1.58 -8.20 13.76
CA ALA A 193 -2.85 -7.70 13.26
C ALA A 193 -3.20 -8.32 11.89
N LEU A 194 -2.23 -8.41 10.98
CA LEU A 194 -2.39 -9.07 9.69
C LEU A 194 -2.77 -10.55 9.88
N TYR A 195 -2.02 -11.28 10.69
CA TYR A 195 -2.27 -12.69 10.97
C TYR A 195 -3.70 -12.92 11.46
N PHE A 196 -4.12 -12.23 12.53
CA PHE A 196 -5.44 -12.44 13.13
C PHE A 196 -6.59 -11.95 12.24
N SER A 197 -6.42 -10.86 11.49
CA SER A 197 -7.44 -10.34 10.58
C SER A 197 -7.83 -11.31 9.45
N ALA A 198 -6.92 -12.22 9.11
CA ALA A 198 -7.08 -13.22 8.07
C ALA A 198 -7.68 -14.54 8.57
N GLN A 199 -7.79 -14.72 9.89
CA GLN A 199 -8.37 -15.95 10.46
C GLN A 199 -9.88 -15.96 10.32
N ILE A 200 -10.45 -17.17 10.22
CA ILE A 200 -11.89 -17.36 10.10
C ILE A 200 -12.51 -17.27 11.51
N PRO A 201 -13.41 -16.31 11.77
CA PRO A 201 -14.10 -16.23 13.05
C PRO A 201 -14.98 -17.45 13.27
N ALA A 202 -14.86 -18.06 14.44
CA ALA A 202 -15.76 -19.13 14.87
C ALA A 202 -17.13 -18.56 15.24
N GLN A 203 -18.20 -19.25 14.83
CA GLN A 203 -19.55 -18.94 15.30
C GLN A 203 -19.69 -19.32 16.77
N ARG A 204 -20.32 -18.45 17.57
CA ARG A 204 -20.62 -18.74 18.97
C ARG A 204 -22.08 -19.13 19.15
N ILE A 205 -22.32 -19.89 20.20
CA ILE A 205 -23.67 -20.17 20.70
C ILE A 205 -24.17 -19.01 21.57
N ALA A 206 -25.47 -18.97 21.79
CA ALA A 206 -26.08 -17.97 22.67
C ALA A 206 -25.51 -18.07 24.10
N PRO A 207 -25.18 -16.94 24.74
CA PRO A 207 -24.74 -16.95 26.14
C PRO A 207 -25.87 -17.32 27.09
N ALA A 208 -25.48 -17.75 28.30
CA ALA A 208 -26.44 -18.05 29.38
C ALA A 208 -27.13 -16.79 29.96
N ARG A 209 -26.60 -15.59 29.68
CA ARG A 209 -27.16 -14.30 30.12
C ARG A 209 -27.42 -13.39 28.94
N GLY A 210 -28.50 -12.61 29.04
CA GLY A 210 -28.99 -11.76 27.97
C GLY A 210 -29.93 -12.50 27.03
N ASP A 211 -30.80 -11.75 26.37
CA ASP A 211 -31.72 -12.24 25.35
C ASP A 211 -31.36 -11.61 23.99
N PRO A 212 -30.86 -12.40 23.02
CA PRO A 212 -30.56 -11.91 21.68
C PRO A 212 -31.74 -11.23 20.98
N ALA A 213 -32.96 -11.72 21.16
CA ALA A 213 -34.14 -11.15 20.50
C ALA A 213 -34.51 -9.79 21.10
N ALA A 214 -34.38 -9.65 22.43
CA ALA A 214 -34.55 -8.36 23.10
C ALA A 214 -33.39 -7.39 22.79
N GLY A 215 -32.20 -7.90 22.47
CA GLY A 215 -31.02 -7.11 22.15
C GLY A 215 -31.03 -6.50 20.75
N GLU A 216 -31.59 -7.21 19.78
CA GLU A 216 -31.65 -6.79 18.37
C GLU A 216 -32.12 -5.33 18.18
N PRO A 217 -33.30 -4.91 18.68
CA PRO A 217 -33.76 -3.53 18.49
C PRO A 217 -32.83 -2.50 19.16
N ALA A 218 -32.20 -2.86 20.29
CA ALA A 218 -31.27 -1.98 21.00
C ALA A 218 -29.93 -1.79 20.24
N THR A 219 -29.63 -2.65 19.26
CA THR A 219 -28.41 -2.56 18.44
C THR A 219 -28.54 -1.63 17.23
N ALA A 220 -29.74 -1.13 16.92
CA ALA A 220 -29.99 -0.32 15.72
C ALA A 220 -29.04 0.89 15.60
N MET A 221 -28.76 1.56 16.73
CA MET A 221 -27.83 2.69 16.77
C MET A 221 -26.36 2.26 16.61
N CYS A 222 -26.00 1.07 17.08
CA CYS A 222 -24.66 0.51 16.97
C CYS A 222 -24.33 0.11 15.52
N GLY A 223 -25.36 -0.36 14.78
CA GLY A 223 -25.23 -0.85 13.43
C GLY A 223 -24.78 0.18 12.39
N GLY A 224 -24.95 1.48 12.67
CA GLY A 224 -24.48 2.55 11.79
C GLY A 224 -22.96 2.59 11.60
N CYS A 225 -22.19 2.14 12.60
CA CYS A 225 -20.73 2.06 12.52
C CYS A 225 -20.24 0.61 12.48
N HIS A 226 -20.80 -0.25 13.34
CA HIS A 226 -20.36 -1.64 13.48
C HIS A 226 -20.99 -2.59 12.44
N GLY A 227 -21.87 -2.08 11.59
CA GLY A 227 -22.69 -2.86 10.66
C GLY A 227 -23.94 -3.42 11.35
N PRO A 228 -25.09 -3.57 10.64
CA PRO A 228 -26.35 -4.02 11.24
C PRO A 228 -26.26 -5.36 11.99
N ARG A 229 -25.40 -6.27 11.50
CA ARG A 229 -25.12 -7.56 12.13
C ARG A 229 -23.78 -7.60 12.88
N GLY A 230 -23.16 -6.45 13.14
CA GLY A 230 -21.89 -6.35 13.85
C GLY A 230 -20.66 -6.72 13.01
N VAL A 231 -20.78 -6.79 11.69
CA VAL A 231 -19.64 -6.93 10.77
C VAL A 231 -19.38 -5.56 10.17
N SER A 232 -18.30 -4.91 10.61
CA SER A 232 -17.99 -3.55 10.15
C SER A 232 -17.28 -3.58 8.80
N ASN A 233 -17.59 -2.61 7.95
CA ASN A 233 -16.90 -2.36 6.69
C ASN A 233 -15.87 -1.22 6.79
N ASP A 234 -15.77 -0.57 7.95
CA ASP A 234 -14.78 0.49 8.22
C ASP A 234 -13.57 -0.10 8.95
N ALA A 235 -12.36 0.14 8.43
CA ALA A 235 -11.15 -0.48 8.94
C ALA A 235 -10.81 -0.07 10.39
N SER A 236 -11.25 1.12 10.81
CA SER A 236 -11.00 1.64 12.17
C SER A 236 -12.05 1.20 13.18
N THR A 237 -13.20 0.73 12.69
CA THR A 237 -14.34 0.32 13.52
C THR A 237 -14.33 -1.20 13.72
N PRO A 238 -14.32 -1.70 14.97
CA PRO A 238 -14.26 -3.13 15.19
C PRO A 238 -15.55 -3.84 14.79
N SER A 239 -15.44 -5.05 14.26
CA SER A 239 -16.54 -6.00 14.20
C SER A 239 -16.90 -6.51 15.60
N LEU A 240 -18.20 -6.56 15.90
CA LEU A 240 -18.80 -7.08 17.15
C LEU A 240 -19.36 -8.50 16.98
N ALA A 241 -19.68 -8.90 15.75
CA ALA A 241 -20.24 -10.21 15.44
C ALA A 241 -19.33 -11.35 15.91
N GLY A 242 -19.90 -12.35 16.59
CA GLY A 242 -19.16 -13.52 17.06
C GLY A 242 -18.20 -13.26 18.23
N GLN A 243 -18.25 -12.07 18.83
CA GLN A 243 -17.37 -11.70 19.94
C GLN A 243 -17.85 -12.28 21.29
N ASP A 244 -16.93 -12.41 22.24
CA ASP A 244 -17.26 -12.85 23.59
C ASP A 244 -18.19 -11.84 24.30
N PRO A 245 -19.36 -12.28 24.82
CA PRO A 245 -20.33 -11.38 25.39
C PRO A 245 -19.85 -10.74 26.70
N VAL A 246 -19.06 -11.46 27.51
CA VAL A 246 -18.48 -10.89 28.73
C VAL A 246 -17.45 -9.81 28.38
N TYR A 247 -16.64 -10.05 27.34
CA TYR A 247 -15.75 -9.01 26.81
C TYR A 247 -16.52 -7.78 26.30
N LEU A 248 -17.59 -7.97 25.51
CA LEU A 248 -18.40 -6.86 24.99
C LEU A 248 -18.97 -6.00 26.12
N ILE A 249 -19.54 -6.63 27.16
CA ILE A 249 -20.08 -5.93 28.33
C ILE A 249 -18.97 -5.15 29.05
N ASN A 250 -17.83 -5.79 29.31
CA ASN A 250 -16.71 -5.16 30.00
C ASN A 250 -16.12 -3.99 29.18
N ALA A 251 -16.02 -4.14 27.86
CA ALA A 251 -15.54 -3.09 26.98
C ALA A 251 -16.51 -1.90 26.95
N ALA A 252 -17.82 -2.14 26.88
CA ALA A 252 -18.84 -1.09 26.95
C ALA A 252 -18.80 -0.33 28.29
N LYS A 253 -18.66 -1.05 29.42
CA LYS A 253 -18.48 -0.46 30.74
C LYS A 253 -17.18 0.33 30.85
N ALA A 254 -16.09 -0.13 30.22
CA ALA A 254 -14.82 0.57 30.20
C ALA A 254 -14.92 1.92 29.47
N TYR A 255 -15.68 2.03 28.38
CA TYR A 255 -15.91 3.31 27.69
C TYR A 255 -16.64 4.35 28.53
N ARG A 256 -17.31 3.96 29.62
CA ARG A 256 -17.90 4.90 30.59
C ARG A 256 -16.88 5.53 31.53
N THR A 257 -15.68 4.95 31.63
CA THR A 257 -14.75 5.26 32.72
C THR A 257 -13.30 5.35 32.26
N THR A 258 -12.72 4.24 31.80
CA THR A 258 -11.28 4.04 31.66
C THR A 258 -10.80 4.03 30.22
N ARG A 259 -11.67 3.75 29.25
CA ARG A 259 -11.34 3.69 27.83
C ARG A 259 -11.85 4.96 27.14
N GLN A 260 -10.96 5.85 26.77
CA GLN A 260 -11.31 7.15 26.21
C GLN A 260 -11.69 7.03 24.73
N ASN A 261 -12.97 7.25 24.42
CA ASN A 261 -13.47 7.45 23.07
C ASN A 261 -14.83 8.14 23.15
N TRP A 262 -14.87 9.44 22.82
CA TRP A 262 -16.08 10.26 23.00
C TRP A 262 -17.28 9.74 22.21
N ALA A 263 -17.04 9.21 21.01
CA ALA A 263 -18.08 8.67 20.15
C ALA A 263 -18.74 7.46 20.83
N MET A 264 -17.94 6.45 21.21
CA MET A 264 -18.45 5.26 21.89
C MET A 264 -19.07 5.57 23.25
N GLN A 265 -18.46 6.45 24.05
CA GLN A 265 -18.98 6.83 25.37
C GLN A 265 -20.42 7.37 25.28
N ARG A 266 -20.71 8.22 24.28
CA ARG A 266 -22.06 8.77 24.07
C ARG A 266 -23.12 7.68 23.88
N TYR A 267 -22.80 6.61 23.17
CA TYR A 267 -23.76 5.53 22.89
C TYR A 267 -23.95 4.59 24.07
N VAL A 268 -22.91 4.36 24.89
CA VAL A 268 -22.98 3.38 25.99
C VAL A 268 -23.31 3.99 27.34
N ALA A 269 -23.24 5.31 27.52
CA ALA A 269 -23.41 5.98 28.81
C ALA A 269 -24.78 5.73 29.45
N ALA A 270 -25.85 5.74 28.66
CA ALA A 270 -27.23 5.64 29.16
C ALA A 270 -27.78 4.20 29.19
N LEU A 271 -27.04 3.21 28.68
CA LEU A 271 -27.51 1.82 28.64
C LEU A 271 -27.54 1.21 30.05
N SER A 272 -28.59 0.48 30.39
CA SER A 272 -28.58 -0.32 31.62
C SER A 272 -27.65 -1.53 31.49
N ASP A 273 -27.33 -2.17 32.62
CA ASP A 273 -26.59 -3.44 32.59
C ASP A 273 -27.37 -4.53 31.84
N LYS A 274 -28.71 -4.51 31.92
CA LYS A 274 -29.55 -5.45 31.20
C LYS A 274 -29.53 -5.21 29.69
N ASP A 275 -29.50 -3.94 29.26
CA ASP A 275 -29.35 -3.59 27.83
C ASP A 275 -28.01 -4.10 27.30
N LEU A 276 -26.92 -3.90 28.05
CA LEU A 276 -25.61 -4.40 27.67
C LEU A 276 -25.58 -5.93 27.56
N GLU A 277 -26.23 -6.66 28.47
CA GLU A 277 -26.35 -8.12 28.39
C GLU A 277 -27.10 -8.55 27.12
N ASN A 278 -28.23 -7.92 26.81
CA ASN A 278 -29.04 -8.26 25.63
C ASN A 278 -28.30 -7.93 24.32
N ILE A 279 -27.68 -6.74 24.22
CA ILE A 279 -26.88 -6.32 23.07
C ILE A 279 -25.69 -7.26 22.85
N ALA A 280 -24.98 -7.61 23.93
CA ALA A 280 -23.86 -8.53 23.84
C ALA A 280 -24.30 -9.94 23.43
N ALA A 281 -25.44 -10.42 23.93
CA ALA A 281 -26.03 -11.69 23.54
C ALA A 281 -26.42 -11.72 22.05
N PHE A 282 -27.00 -10.63 21.54
CA PHE A 282 -27.32 -10.48 20.13
C PHE A 282 -26.07 -10.58 19.25
N TYR A 283 -25.03 -9.78 19.52
CA TYR A 283 -23.82 -9.77 18.70
C TYR A 283 -22.99 -11.05 18.80
N ALA A 284 -22.99 -11.72 19.97
CA ALA A 284 -22.27 -12.97 20.16
C ALA A 284 -22.71 -14.06 19.17
N VAL A 285 -24.01 -14.15 18.84
CA VAL A 285 -24.55 -15.18 17.95
C VAL A 285 -24.53 -14.81 16.47
N GLN A 286 -24.13 -13.58 16.12
CA GLN A 286 -24.09 -13.15 14.72
C GLN A 286 -22.98 -13.87 13.96
N LYS A 287 -23.28 -14.21 12.70
CA LYS A 287 -22.28 -14.75 11.76
C LYS A 287 -21.29 -13.66 11.37
N SER A 288 -20.03 -13.86 11.74
CA SER A 288 -18.90 -12.99 11.39
C SER A 288 -18.19 -13.47 10.12
N SER A 289 -17.25 -12.67 9.62
CA SER A 289 -16.42 -12.97 8.45
C SER A 289 -15.04 -12.32 8.61
N PRO A 290 -13.98 -12.87 7.98
CA PRO A 290 -12.68 -12.23 7.98
C PRO A 290 -12.74 -10.81 7.43
N ALA A 291 -12.13 -9.86 8.13
CA ALA A 291 -11.97 -8.48 7.67
C ALA A 291 -11.05 -8.36 6.45
N SER A 292 -10.12 -9.30 6.30
CA SER A 292 -9.23 -9.37 5.15
C SER A 292 -9.08 -10.81 4.71
N GLN A 293 -9.12 -11.05 3.41
CA GLN A 293 -8.63 -12.31 2.86
C GLN A 293 -7.11 -12.29 2.99
N MET A 294 -6.51 -13.44 3.32
CA MET A 294 -5.06 -13.56 3.28
C MET A 294 -4.56 -13.03 1.93
N PRO A 295 -3.66 -12.04 1.91
CA PRO A 295 -2.77 -11.97 0.77
C PRO A 295 -2.01 -13.29 0.79
N GLY A 296 -1.92 -13.98 -0.34
CA GLY A 296 -1.18 -15.24 -0.41
C GLY A 296 0.30 -15.05 -0.10
N THR A 297 1.14 -15.93 -0.62
CA THR A 297 2.60 -15.74 -0.61
C THR A 297 2.98 -14.35 -1.16
N ASN A 298 4.20 -13.89 -0.87
CA ASN A 298 4.71 -12.64 -1.50
C ASN A 298 4.65 -12.70 -3.03
N GLN A 299 4.74 -13.91 -3.59
CA GLN A 299 4.51 -14.16 -5.01
C GLN A 299 3.06 -13.86 -5.42
N ASP A 300 2.06 -14.36 -4.69
CA ASP A 300 0.63 -14.10 -4.98
C ASP A 300 0.28 -12.60 -4.89
N LEU A 301 0.90 -11.90 -3.93
CA LEU A 301 0.80 -10.44 -3.82
C LEU A 301 1.43 -9.74 -5.03
N ALA A 302 2.64 -10.17 -5.40
CA ALA A 302 3.40 -9.60 -6.50
C ALA A 302 2.75 -9.86 -7.87
N GLU A 303 2.00 -10.96 -8.05
CA GLU A 303 1.34 -11.29 -9.32
C GLU A 303 0.46 -10.16 -9.84
N LYS A 304 -0.26 -9.46 -8.95
CA LYS A 304 -1.09 -8.30 -9.34
C LYS A 304 -0.24 -7.14 -9.85
N CYS A 305 0.89 -6.88 -9.22
CA CYS A 305 1.84 -5.85 -9.61
C CYS A 305 2.57 -6.24 -10.92
N ASN A 306 2.94 -7.51 -11.06
CA ASN A 306 3.70 -8.06 -12.18
C ASN A 306 2.96 -7.93 -13.51
N ARG A 307 1.62 -7.90 -13.52
CA ARG A 307 0.80 -7.62 -14.72
C ARG A 307 1.20 -6.34 -15.44
N CYS A 308 1.77 -5.37 -14.73
CA CYS A 308 2.26 -4.12 -15.31
C CYS A 308 3.79 -3.98 -15.21
N HIS A 309 4.39 -4.45 -14.12
CA HIS A 309 5.80 -4.20 -13.83
C HIS A 309 6.77 -5.22 -14.46
N ASP A 310 6.31 -6.46 -14.69
CA ASP A 310 7.11 -7.56 -15.25
C ASP A 310 6.83 -7.81 -16.74
N ALA A 311 6.03 -6.94 -17.39
CA ALA A 311 5.77 -7.04 -18.82
C ALA A 311 7.06 -6.81 -19.63
N GLU A 312 7.65 -7.89 -20.14
CA GLU A 312 8.92 -7.82 -20.89
C GLU A 312 8.77 -6.99 -22.17
N ASP A 313 9.83 -6.24 -22.50
CA ASP A 313 10.13 -5.54 -23.76
C ASP A 313 8.97 -4.93 -24.57
N ASN A 314 7.90 -4.49 -23.91
CA ASN A 314 6.92 -3.62 -24.52
C ASN A 314 7.43 -2.17 -24.43
N PRO A 315 7.85 -1.56 -25.55
CA PRO A 315 8.40 -0.21 -25.55
C PRO A 315 7.34 0.85 -25.22
N ALA A 316 6.03 0.52 -25.19
CA ALA A 316 4.98 1.45 -24.79
C ALA A 316 4.79 1.54 -23.25
N ILE A 317 5.38 0.62 -22.48
CA ILE A 317 5.20 0.57 -21.03
C ILE A 317 6.13 1.58 -20.35
N VAL A 318 5.51 2.51 -19.61
CA VAL A 318 6.21 3.51 -18.78
C VAL A 318 6.36 3.06 -17.33
N MET A 319 5.90 1.86 -16.97
CA MET A 319 5.99 1.35 -15.60
C MET A 319 7.43 0.94 -15.25
N PRO A 320 7.92 1.21 -14.04
CA PRO A 320 9.24 0.80 -13.63
C PRO A 320 9.35 -0.72 -13.48
N LYS A 321 10.54 -1.25 -13.78
CA LYS A 321 10.98 -2.56 -13.30
C LYS A 321 11.16 -2.51 -11.77
N LEU A 322 10.57 -3.46 -11.06
CA LEU A 322 10.61 -3.52 -9.58
C LEU A 322 11.62 -4.54 -9.05
N ARG A 323 11.89 -5.61 -9.81
CA ARG A 323 12.80 -6.68 -9.40
C ARG A 323 14.23 -6.16 -9.27
N GLY A 324 14.88 -6.54 -8.18
CA GLY A 324 16.24 -6.11 -7.85
C GLY A 324 16.37 -4.63 -7.57
N GLN A 325 15.27 -3.91 -7.30
CA GLN A 325 15.27 -2.50 -6.90
C GLN A 325 15.58 -2.36 -5.39
N ASP A 326 16.08 -1.20 -4.97
CA ASP A 326 16.36 -0.91 -3.57
C ASP A 326 15.10 -1.06 -2.70
N LYS A 327 15.21 -1.85 -1.62
CA LYS A 327 14.11 -2.17 -0.72
C LYS A 327 13.51 -0.91 -0.10
N ASP A 328 14.34 -0.03 0.43
CA ASP A 328 13.89 1.15 1.18
C ASP A 328 13.23 2.16 0.25
N TYR A 329 13.72 2.28 -0.99
CA TYR A 329 13.08 3.04 -2.04
C TYR A 329 11.70 2.48 -2.39
N LEU A 330 11.55 1.16 -2.54
CA LEU A 330 10.24 0.54 -2.81
C LEU A 330 9.25 0.79 -1.67
N ILE A 331 9.69 0.66 -0.40
CA ILE A 331 8.87 0.97 0.77
C ILE A 331 8.40 2.42 0.72
N MET A 332 9.34 3.36 0.55
CA MET A 332 9.05 4.78 0.47
C MET A 332 8.05 5.09 -0.66
N ALA A 333 8.28 4.55 -1.86
CA ALA A 333 7.46 4.79 -3.03
C ALA A 333 6.04 4.25 -2.87
N LEU A 334 5.88 3.00 -2.40
CA LEU A 334 4.58 2.39 -2.20
C LEU A 334 3.77 3.11 -1.13
N ARG A 335 4.41 3.51 -0.02
CA ARG A 335 3.76 4.35 1.01
C ARG A 335 3.34 5.70 0.44
N ALA A 336 4.20 6.35 -0.34
CA ALA A 336 3.88 7.65 -0.94
C ALA A 336 2.68 7.57 -1.90
N TYR A 337 2.57 6.50 -2.70
CA TYR A 337 1.39 6.27 -3.55
C TYR A 337 0.13 5.99 -2.72
N ARG A 338 0.22 5.11 -1.72
CA ARG A 338 -0.90 4.78 -0.82
C ARG A 338 -1.42 6.02 -0.11
N ASP A 339 -0.52 6.86 0.38
CA ASP A 339 -0.84 8.04 1.17
C ASP A 339 -1.15 9.28 0.30
N GLY A 340 -1.16 9.14 -1.04
CA GLY A 340 -1.43 10.24 -1.97
C GLY A 340 -0.34 11.32 -2.03
N LYS A 341 0.84 11.06 -1.46
CA LYS A 341 2.00 11.96 -1.51
C LYS A 341 2.74 11.89 -2.85
N ARG A 342 2.48 10.85 -3.64
CA ARG A 342 2.99 10.67 -5.00
C ARG A 342 1.81 10.43 -5.95
N GLU A 343 1.68 11.31 -6.92
CA GLU A 343 0.55 11.32 -7.86
C GLU A 343 0.53 10.07 -8.76
N SER A 344 -0.54 9.30 -8.67
CA SER A 344 -0.97 8.28 -9.64
C SER A 344 -2.24 7.61 -9.12
N SER A 345 -3.38 7.83 -9.77
CA SER A 345 -4.65 7.19 -9.37
C SER A 345 -4.55 5.66 -9.45
N MET A 346 -3.83 5.14 -10.44
CA MET A 346 -3.62 3.70 -10.60
C MET A 346 -2.79 3.13 -9.44
N MET A 347 -1.62 3.71 -9.15
CA MET A 347 -0.77 3.18 -8.08
C MET A 347 -1.33 3.44 -6.69
N HIS A 348 -2.07 4.53 -6.49
CA HIS A 348 -2.84 4.75 -5.26
C HIS A 348 -3.79 3.58 -5.04
N ASN A 349 -4.64 3.24 -6.01
CA ASN A 349 -5.58 2.13 -5.90
C ASN A 349 -4.88 0.76 -5.71
N MET A 350 -3.72 0.56 -6.34
CA MET A 350 -2.96 -0.68 -6.20
C MET A 350 -2.30 -0.83 -4.82
N SER A 351 -1.94 0.27 -4.17
CA SER A 351 -1.24 0.27 -2.86
C SER A 351 -2.16 0.54 -1.68
N TYR A 352 -3.34 1.14 -1.90
CA TYR A 352 -4.36 1.44 -0.90
C TYR A 352 -4.74 0.25 0.01
N PRO A 353 -4.91 -0.99 -0.51
CA PRO A 353 -5.28 -2.12 0.33
C PRO A 353 -4.14 -2.64 1.21
N TYR A 354 -2.90 -2.17 1.02
CA TYR A 354 -1.72 -2.73 1.64
C TYR A 354 -1.26 -1.89 2.85
N ASN A 355 -1.24 -2.55 4.01
CA ASN A 355 -0.63 -1.97 5.21
C ASN A 355 0.91 -1.93 5.07
N ASN A 356 1.56 -1.30 6.06
CA ASN A 356 3.02 -1.13 6.06
C ASN A 356 3.76 -2.48 6.04
N ALA A 357 3.35 -3.46 6.84
CA ALA A 357 3.90 -4.81 6.82
C ALA A 357 3.86 -5.47 5.42
N ILE A 358 2.71 -5.41 4.73
CA ILE A 358 2.58 -5.94 3.36
C ILE A 358 3.53 -5.21 2.40
N ILE A 359 3.60 -3.87 2.49
CA ILE A 359 4.50 -3.05 1.67
C ILE A 359 5.97 -3.44 1.90
N GLU A 360 6.39 -3.58 3.16
CA GLU A 360 7.76 -3.97 3.50
C GLU A 360 8.11 -5.36 2.99
N SER A 361 7.17 -6.29 3.05
CA SER A 361 7.36 -7.64 2.52
C SER A 361 7.46 -7.69 1.01
N LEU A 362 6.56 -7.00 0.31
CA LEU A 362 6.59 -6.86 -1.14
C LEU A 362 7.90 -6.22 -1.60
N ALA A 363 8.31 -5.13 -0.94
CA ALA A 363 9.56 -4.45 -1.23
C ALA A 363 10.78 -5.34 -1.02
N SER A 364 10.82 -6.07 0.10
CA SER A 364 11.91 -6.99 0.40
C SER A 364 11.97 -8.15 -0.60
N TRP A 365 10.80 -8.70 -0.99
CA TRP A 365 10.70 -9.75 -2.00
C TRP A 365 11.18 -9.28 -3.37
N TYR A 366 10.75 -8.10 -3.83
CA TYR A 366 11.19 -7.54 -5.11
C TYR A 366 12.69 -7.24 -5.11
N ALA A 367 13.22 -6.69 -4.02
CA ALA A 367 14.65 -6.42 -3.87
C ALA A 367 15.50 -7.71 -3.92
N SER A 368 14.96 -8.84 -3.45
CA SER A 368 15.64 -10.13 -3.50
C SER A 368 15.49 -10.85 -4.85
N GLN A 369 14.63 -10.38 -5.76
CA GLN A 369 14.48 -10.99 -7.07
C GLN A 369 15.61 -10.56 -8.01
N PRO A 370 16.04 -11.43 -8.94
CA PRO A 370 16.92 -11.03 -10.03
C PRO A 370 16.33 -9.84 -10.79
N ALA A 371 17.11 -8.77 -10.91
CA ALA A 371 16.81 -7.70 -11.84
C ALA A 371 16.76 -8.25 -13.27
N LYS A 372 15.75 -7.85 -14.02
CA LYS A 372 15.50 -8.24 -15.42
C LYS A 372 15.51 -7.00 -16.28
#